data_AF-A0A5N9EKC7-F1
#
_entry.id   AF-A0A5N9EKC7-F1
#
_cell.length_a   1.000
_cell.length_b   1.000
_cell.length_c   1.000
_cell.angle_alpha   90.00
_cell.angle_beta   90.00
_cell.angle_gamma   90.00
#
_symmetry.space_group_name_H-M   'P 1'
#
loop_
_entity.id
_entity.type
_entity.pdbx_description
1 polymer ?
#
loop_
_entity_poly.entity_id
_entity_poly.type
_entity_poly.pdbx_seq_one_letter_code
_entity_poly.pdbx_strand_id
1 'polypeptide(L)'
;MAAVAVALAVACGSSAAPTVAPQPTTAPADPSAITPILATTVLEVGEQRIAFLLATSKGLMTTPTAQVTPVYLDGGGSPGPTMEAAFNLWPYGVRGSYSTYANFDRAGRWRLDVQVVNPDGNDQVQIEIEVMEKSPVSALGSIALLSDSKTLAGHGPIEEITTDYSPDPDLYQLSIKDAVENPLPSVVVFASPAFCTSPTCGPQVDTVSELKDRHVGQANFIHVEIYDNPAEILGNLDRAEIFGVVDDWGLTAIEDYFNESWTFILDAAGRIDDRFEGFASLEELDVALMKVLPKT
;
A
#
# COMPACT_ATOMS: atom_id res chain seq x y z
N MET A 1 54.00 3.88 -77.01
CA MET A 1 54.67 2.92 -76.10
C MET A 1 55.37 3.70 -74.99
N ALA A 2 54.81 3.69 -73.79
CA ALA A 2 55.50 3.86 -72.51
C ALA A 2 54.42 3.84 -71.42
N ALA A 3 54.40 2.75 -70.66
CA ALA A 3 53.49 2.51 -69.55
C ALA A 3 53.93 3.32 -68.34
N VAL A 4 52.97 3.89 -67.61
CA VAL A 4 53.19 4.39 -66.24
C VAL A 4 52.35 3.52 -65.31
N ALA A 5 53.06 2.76 -64.49
CA ALA A 5 52.53 1.87 -63.48
C ALA A 5 52.05 2.70 -62.27
N VAL A 6 50.81 2.47 -61.83
CA VAL A 6 50.33 2.92 -60.53
C VAL A 6 50.21 1.67 -59.65
N ALA A 7 51.03 1.63 -58.60
CA ALA A 7 51.03 0.60 -57.58
C ALA A 7 49.79 0.78 -56.68
N LEU A 8 48.91 -0.22 -56.65
CA LEU A 8 47.85 -0.32 -55.65
C LEU A 8 48.39 -1.05 -54.42
N ALA A 9 48.54 -0.33 -53.32
CA ALA A 9 48.79 -0.91 -52.00
C ALA A 9 47.52 -1.63 -51.51
N VAL A 10 47.61 -2.94 -51.34
CA VAL A 10 46.54 -3.77 -50.76
C VAL A 10 46.61 -3.60 -49.25
N ALA A 11 45.68 -2.83 -48.68
CA ALA A 11 45.47 -2.79 -47.24
C ALA A 11 44.66 -4.03 -46.82
N CYS A 12 45.29 -4.96 -46.09
CA CYS A 12 44.62 -6.06 -45.43
C CYS A 12 43.75 -5.50 -44.28
N GLY A 13 42.46 -5.29 -44.55
CA GLY A 13 41.47 -5.04 -43.51
C GLY A 13 41.14 -6.35 -42.78
N SER A 14 41.48 -6.42 -41.49
CA SER A 14 41.10 -7.51 -40.60
C SER A 14 39.58 -7.68 -40.57
N SER A 15 39.09 -8.86 -40.96
CA SER A 15 37.68 -9.23 -40.83
C SER A 15 37.32 -9.35 -39.35
N ALA A 16 36.55 -8.38 -38.83
CA ALA A 16 35.88 -8.53 -37.56
C ALA A 16 34.76 -9.58 -37.72
N ALA A 17 34.81 -10.64 -36.92
CA ALA A 17 33.73 -11.62 -36.83
C ALA A 17 32.45 -10.93 -36.33
N PRO A 18 31.26 -11.22 -36.89
CA PRO A 18 30.03 -10.64 -36.39
C PRO A 18 29.74 -11.20 -34.99
N THR A 19 29.75 -10.31 -34.00
CA THR A 19 29.26 -10.61 -32.64
C THR A 19 27.78 -10.94 -32.73
N VAL A 20 27.41 -12.17 -32.41
CA VAL A 20 26.01 -12.60 -32.31
C VAL A 20 25.37 -11.82 -31.15
N ALA A 21 24.38 -10.98 -31.46
CA ALA A 21 23.58 -10.32 -30.45
C ALA A 21 22.79 -11.38 -29.66
N PRO A 22 22.71 -11.32 -28.32
CA PRO A 22 21.88 -12.22 -27.56
C PRO A 22 20.41 -11.99 -27.95
N GLN A 23 19.75 -13.03 -28.46
CA GLN A 23 18.29 -13.01 -28.61
C GLN A 23 17.65 -12.94 -27.21
N PRO A 24 16.66 -12.06 -26.98
CA PRO A 24 15.85 -12.12 -25.78
C PRO A 24 15.16 -13.48 -25.77
N THR A 25 15.57 -14.36 -24.87
CA THR A 25 14.88 -15.62 -24.62
C THR A 25 13.74 -15.28 -23.67
N THR A 26 12.61 -14.85 -24.22
CA THR A 26 11.34 -14.89 -23.48
C THR A 26 10.93 -16.35 -23.41
N ALA A 27 11.37 -17.04 -22.36
CA ALA A 27 10.72 -18.29 -21.98
C ALA A 27 9.21 -18.01 -21.85
N PRO A 28 8.33 -18.87 -22.39
CA PRO A 28 6.89 -18.70 -22.18
C PRO A 28 6.63 -18.66 -20.67
N ALA A 29 5.84 -17.68 -20.21
CA ALA A 29 5.40 -17.65 -18.83
C ALA A 29 4.71 -18.98 -18.50
N ASP A 30 5.15 -19.62 -17.42
CA ASP A 30 4.55 -20.88 -16.97
C ASP A 30 3.07 -20.61 -16.66
N PRO A 31 2.12 -21.22 -17.40
CA PRO A 31 0.69 -20.95 -17.23
C PRO A 31 0.19 -21.37 -15.83
N SER A 32 0.97 -22.17 -15.11
CA SER A 32 0.69 -22.65 -13.76
C SER A 32 1.33 -21.81 -12.64
N ALA A 33 2.14 -20.79 -12.98
CA ALA A 33 2.80 -19.94 -12.00
C ALA A 33 1.83 -18.97 -11.31
N ILE A 34 2.07 -18.75 -10.02
CA ILE A 34 1.44 -17.68 -9.24
C ILE A 34 2.34 -16.45 -9.29
N THR A 35 1.76 -15.31 -9.64
CA THR A 35 2.37 -13.99 -9.52
C THR A 35 1.87 -13.34 -8.24
N PRO A 36 2.72 -13.12 -7.23
CA PRO A 36 2.34 -12.37 -6.04
C PRO A 36 2.45 -10.87 -6.32
N ILE A 37 1.57 -10.09 -5.70
CA ILE A 37 1.66 -8.63 -5.66
C ILE A 37 1.57 -8.22 -4.21
N LEU A 38 2.66 -7.71 -3.65
CA LEU A 38 2.70 -7.21 -2.28
C LEU A 38 1.93 -5.88 -2.22
N ALA A 39 1.00 -5.77 -1.27
CA ALA A 39 0.24 -4.55 -1.03
C ALA A 39 0.75 -3.77 0.19
N THR A 40 1.34 -4.46 1.18
CA THR A 40 1.99 -3.81 2.32
C THR A 40 3.50 -3.82 2.14
N THR A 41 4.08 -2.66 1.86
CA THR A 41 5.50 -2.49 1.54
C THR A 41 6.28 -1.82 2.68
N VAL A 42 5.58 -1.10 3.57
CA VAL A 42 6.19 -0.37 4.67
C VAL A 42 6.08 -1.20 5.95
N LEU A 43 7.11 -2.00 6.22
CA LEU A 43 7.18 -2.90 7.38
C LEU A 43 8.31 -2.50 8.32
N GLU A 44 8.08 -2.62 9.63
CA GLU A 44 9.10 -2.43 10.66
C GLU A 44 9.05 -3.54 11.72
N VAL A 45 10.08 -3.60 12.57
CA VAL A 45 10.14 -4.54 13.70
C VAL A 45 8.88 -4.43 14.57
N GLY A 46 8.31 -5.58 14.93
CA GLY A 46 7.07 -5.71 15.69
C GLY A 46 5.98 -6.46 14.93
N GLU A 47 4.76 -6.41 15.47
CA GLU A 47 3.58 -6.95 14.80
C GLU A 47 3.18 -6.03 13.63
N GLN A 48 3.11 -6.59 12.43
CA GLN A 48 2.74 -5.88 11.21
C GLN A 48 1.64 -6.62 10.46
N ARG A 49 0.69 -5.87 9.92
CA ARG A 49 -0.23 -6.39 8.91
C ARG A 49 0.54 -6.67 7.62
N ILE A 50 0.27 -7.80 7.00
CA ILE A 50 0.77 -8.14 5.66
C ILE A 50 -0.44 -8.32 4.77
N ALA A 51 -0.51 -7.56 3.68
CA ALA A 51 -1.49 -7.77 2.62
C ALA A 51 -0.81 -8.07 1.28
N PHE A 52 -1.37 -9.01 0.51
CA PHE A 52 -0.87 -9.39 -0.81
C PHE A 52 -1.98 -9.96 -1.69
N LEU A 53 -1.79 -9.88 -3.00
CA LEU A 53 -2.65 -10.49 -4.01
C LEU A 53 -1.92 -11.65 -4.67
N LEU A 54 -2.66 -12.69 -5.04
CA LEU A 54 -2.13 -13.82 -5.80
C LEU A 54 -2.88 -13.90 -7.12
N ALA A 55 -2.16 -13.85 -8.24
CA ALA A 55 -2.73 -13.94 -9.57
C ALA A 55 -2.15 -15.12 -10.36
N THR A 56 -2.94 -15.68 -11.26
CA THR A 56 -2.51 -16.67 -12.25
C THR A 56 -2.83 -16.16 -13.65
N SER A 57 -2.45 -16.94 -14.67
CA SER A 57 -2.88 -16.69 -16.06
C SER A 57 -4.42 -16.63 -16.25
N LYS A 58 -5.20 -17.19 -15.30
CA LYS A 58 -6.68 -17.18 -15.31
C LYS A 58 -7.29 -15.98 -14.57
N GLY A 59 -6.49 -15.19 -13.86
CA GLY A 59 -6.94 -14.06 -13.05
C GLY A 59 -6.55 -14.17 -11.57
N LEU A 60 -7.16 -13.31 -10.76
CA LEU A 60 -6.96 -13.24 -9.31
C LEU A 60 -7.44 -14.52 -8.62
N MET A 61 -6.63 -15.04 -7.69
CA MET A 61 -7.01 -16.16 -6.84
C MET A 61 -7.87 -15.69 -5.68
N THR A 62 -9.02 -16.34 -5.50
CA THR A 62 -10.05 -15.95 -4.52
C THR A 62 -10.39 -17.07 -3.53
N THR A 63 -9.51 -18.07 -3.40
CA THR A 63 -9.67 -19.09 -2.37
C THR A 63 -9.71 -18.46 -0.98
N PRO A 64 -10.55 -18.96 -0.04
CA PRO A 64 -10.80 -18.22 1.20
C PRO A 64 -9.56 -17.94 2.05
N THR A 65 -8.54 -18.79 1.96
CA THR A 65 -7.37 -18.75 2.85
C THR A 65 -6.08 -19.10 2.11
N ALA A 66 -4.97 -18.51 2.55
CA ALA A 66 -3.62 -18.94 2.23
C ALA A 66 -2.81 -19.13 3.53
N GLN A 67 -1.91 -20.10 3.56
CA GLN A 67 -0.96 -20.28 4.67
C GLN A 67 0.31 -19.49 4.37
N VAL A 68 0.81 -18.73 5.35
CA VAL A 68 1.95 -17.84 5.21
C VAL A 68 2.98 -18.17 6.27
N THR A 69 4.21 -18.47 5.86
CA THR A 69 5.32 -18.77 6.78
C THR A 69 6.48 -17.79 6.54
N PRO A 70 6.81 -16.90 7.50
CA PRO A 70 7.90 -15.96 7.35
C PRO A 70 9.24 -16.64 7.62
N VAL A 71 10.25 -16.33 6.82
CA VAL A 71 11.61 -16.88 6.92
C VAL A 71 12.60 -15.73 6.83
N TYR A 72 13.45 -15.57 7.85
CA TYR A 72 14.50 -14.56 7.83
C TYR A 72 15.63 -14.97 6.87
N LEU A 73 16.01 -14.08 5.95
CA LEU A 73 16.99 -14.37 4.90
C LEU A 73 18.42 -13.94 5.25
N ASP A 74 18.59 -12.93 6.10
CA ASP A 74 19.91 -12.38 6.45
C ASP A 74 20.60 -13.15 7.59
N GLY A 75 20.50 -14.49 7.54
CA GLY A 75 21.12 -15.40 8.51
C GLY A 75 20.68 -16.85 8.32
N GLY A 76 21.16 -17.76 9.18
CA GLY A 76 20.72 -19.17 9.22
C GLY A 76 19.35 -19.36 9.88
N GLY A 77 18.41 -18.42 9.65
CA GLY A 77 17.12 -18.36 10.32
C GLY A 77 16.27 -19.59 10.05
N SER A 78 15.58 -20.07 11.08
CA SER A 78 14.51 -21.07 10.92
C SER A 78 13.21 -20.37 10.52
N PRO A 79 12.29 -21.07 9.83
CA PRO A 79 10.96 -20.54 9.58
C PRO A 79 10.26 -20.15 10.89
N GLY A 80 9.56 -19.01 10.86
CA GLY A 80 8.65 -18.58 11.91
C GLY A 80 7.36 -19.41 11.94
N PRO A 81 6.38 -19.04 12.78
CA PRO A 81 5.09 -19.71 12.81
C PRO A 81 4.34 -19.52 11.49
N THR A 82 3.68 -20.58 11.02
CA THR A 82 2.72 -20.49 9.90
C THR A 82 1.43 -19.82 10.39
N MET A 83 0.96 -18.84 9.64
CA MET A 83 -0.27 -18.09 9.89
C MET A 83 -1.24 -18.30 8.74
N GLU A 84 -2.54 -18.18 9.03
CA GLU A 84 -3.56 -18.14 8.00
C GLU A 84 -3.81 -16.69 7.58
N ALA A 85 -3.81 -16.44 6.28
CA ALA A 85 -4.22 -15.18 5.67
C ALA A 85 -5.60 -15.36 5.04
N ALA A 86 -6.55 -14.50 5.42
CA ALA A 86 -7.91 -14.53 4.91
C ALA A 86 -8.01 -13.71 3.63
N PHE A 87 -8.75 -14.21 2.63
CA PHE A 87 -9.05 -13.46 1.42
C PHE A 87 -10.18 -12.45 1.68
N ASN A 88 -9.89 -11.17 1.44
CA ASN A 88 -10.83 -10.07 1.58
C ASN A 88 -11.21 -9.55 0.19
N LEU A 89 -12.49 -9.64 -0.15
CA LEU A 89 -13.02 -9.06 -1.38
C LEU A 89 -13.11 -7.54 -1.22
N TRP A 90 -12.59 -6.80 -2.19
CA TRP A 90 -12.68 -5.35 -2.20
C TRP A 90 -14.05 -4.90 -2.75
N PRO A 91 -14.46 -3.65 -2.48
CA PRO A 91 -15.62 -3.04 -3.11
C PRO A 91 -15.63 -3.21 -4.64
N TYR A 92 -16.82 -3.23 -5.21
CA TYR A 92 -17.06 -3.47 -6.64
C TYR A 92 -16.77 -4.90 -7.15
N GLY A 93 -16.32 -5.81 -6.27
CA GLY A 93 -16.41 -7.27 -6.45
C GLY A 93 -15.45 -7.90 -7.46
N VAL A 94 -14.52 -7.13 -8.01
CA VAL A 94 -13.58 -7.59 -9.04
C VAL A 94 -12.14 -7.75 -8.53
N ARG A 95 -11.87 -7.34 -7.28
CA ARG A 95 -10.55 -7.33 -6.66
C ARG A 95 -10.64 -7.87 -5.24
N GLY A 96 -9.49 -8.25 -4.70
CA GLY A 96 -9.36 -8.72 -3.32
C GLY A 96 -7.91 -9.03 -2.99
N SER A 97 -7.62 -9.12 -1.70
CA SER A 97 -6.28 -9.37 -1.18
C SER A 97 -6.35 -10.33 0.01
N TYR A 98 -5.33 -11.16 0.15
CA TYR A 98 -5.10 -11.89 1.39
C TYR A 98 -4.51 -10.94 2.42
N SER A 99 -4.91 -11.05 3.68
CA SER A 99 -4.24 -10.36 4.77
C SER A 99 -4.09 -11.23 6.01
N THR A 100 -3.01 -10.99 6.75
CA THR A 100 -2.72 -11.59 8.06
C THR A 100 -1.83 -10.65 8.87
N TYR A 101 -1.58 -10.98 10.14
CA TYR A 101 -0.60 -10.27 10.97
C TYR A 101 0.57 -11.19 11.27
N ALA A 102 1.78 -10.68 11.16
CA ALA A 102 3.01 -11.37 11.54
C ALA A 102 3.86 -10.49 12.45
N ASN A 103 4.51 -11.11 13.45
CA ASN A 103 5.47 -10.41 14.28
C ASN A 103 6.90 -10.63 13.78
N PHE A 104 7.56 -9.56 13.37
CA PHE A 104 8.96 -9.56 12.97
C PHE A 104 9.83 -9.12 14.14
N ASP A 105 10.78 -9.97 14.55
CA ASP A 105 11.58 -9.73 15.76
C ASP A 105 12.88 -8.97 15.50
N ARG A 106 13.20 -8.67 14.23
CA ARG A 106 14.41 -7.99 13.79
C ARG A 106 14.25 -7.43 12.37
N ALA A 107 15.04 -6.41 12.07
CA ALA A 107 15.12 -5.84 10.74
C ALA A 107 15.92 -6.70 9.74
N GLY A 108 15.74 -6.42 8.46
CA GLY A 108 16.41 -7.04 7.32
C GLY A 108 15.44 -7.73 6.37
N ARG A 109 15.98 -8.54 5.48
CA ARG A 109 15.20 -9.25 4.47
C ARG A 109 14.52 -10.48 5.04
N TRP A 110 13.23 -10.59 4.72
CA TRP A 110 12.43 -11.77 5.00
C TRP A 110 11.82 -12.30 3.71
N ARG A 111 11.45 -13.57 3.74
CA ARG A 111 10.66 -14.23 2.70
C ARG A 111 9.39 -14.76 3.32
N LEU A 112 8.27 -14.52 2.68
CA LEU A 112 7.00 -15.17 2.98
C LEU A 112 6.86 -16.38 2.06
N ASP A 113 6.94 -17.57 2.64
CA ASP A 113 6.56 -18.81 1.96
C ASP A 113 5.03 -18.92 2.04
N VAL A 114 4.36 -18.71 0.91
CA VAL A 114 2.90 -18.71 0.80
C VAL A 114 2.45 -20.01 0.14
N GLN A 115 1.51 -20.72 0.78
CA GLN A 115 0.82 -21.87 0.23
C GLN A 115 -0.68 -21.60 0.12
N VAL A 116 -1.25 -21.85 -1.05
CA VAL A 116 -2.66 -21.56 -1.37
C VAL A 116 -3.24 -22.72 -2.16
N VAL A 117 -4.52 -23.04 -1.96
CA VAL A 117 -5.16 -24.11 -2.73
C VAL A 117 -5.27 -23.70 -4.20
N ASN A 118 -4.50 -24.34 -5.08
CA ASN A 118 -4.57 -24.14 -6.53
C ASN A 118 -4.67 -25.49 -7.26
N PRO A 119 -5.89 -26.01 -7.51
CA PRO A 119 -6.06 -27.30 -8.19
C PRO A 119 -5.52 -27.34 -9.62
N ASP A 120 -5.32 -26.17 -10.22
CA ASP A 120 -4.99 -26.00 -11.63
C ASP A 120 -3.50 -25.70 -11.90
N GLY A 121 -2.64 -25.65 -10.87
CA GLY A 121 -1.25 -25.24 -11.03
C GLY A 121 -0.41 -25.27 -9.76
N ASN A 122 0.61 -24.42 -9.69
CA ASN A 122 1.46 -24.29 -8.50
C ASN A 122 0.64 -23.78 -7.33
N ASP A 123 0.80 -24.38 -6.17
CA ASP A 123 0.12 -24.03 -4.92
C ASP A 123 1.02 -23.23 -3.98
N GLN A 124 2.26 -22.92 -4.41
CA GLN A 124 3.27 -22.24 -3.63
C GLN A 124 3.84 -21.04 -4.37
N VAL A 125 4.16 -20.00 -3.60
CA VAL A 125 4.83 -18.80 -4.09
C VAL A 125 5.64 -18.16 -2.96
N GLN A 126 6.71 -17.47 -3.31
CA GLN A 126 7.56 -16.75 -2.36
C GLN A 126 7.46 -15.26 -2.59
N ILE A 127 7.35 -14.49 -1.51
CA ILE A 127 7.35 -13.03 -1.54
C ILE A 127 8.50 -12.54 -0.68
N GLU A 128 9.45 -11.82 -1.25
CA GLU A 128 10.50 -11.16 -0.47
C GLU A 128 9.99 -9.81 0.04
N ILE A 129 10.31 -9.50 1.29
CA ILE A 129 9.95 -8.26 1.97
C ILE A 129 11.17 -7.73 2.73
N GLU A 130 11.23 -6.41 2.90
CA GLU A 130 12.20 -5.73 3.75
C GLU A 130 11.50 -5.29 5.04
N VAL A 131 12.07 -5.61 6.19
CA VAL A 131 11.58 -5.14 7.49
C VAL A 131 12.58 -4.12 8.03
N MET A 132 12.13 -2.88 8.24
CA MET A 132 12.97 -1.79 8.75
C MET A 132 13.13 -1.87 10.27
N GLU A 133 14.21 -1.29 10.80
CA GLU A 133 14.31 -1.03 12.24
C GLU A 133 13.27 0.00 12.71
N LYS A 134 12.94 0.95 11.84
CA LYS A 134 11.96 1.99 12.10
C LYS A 134 11.35 2.47 10.78
N SER A 135 10.02 2.57 10.75
CA SER A 135 9.26 3.13 9.64
C SER A 135 9.39 4.66 9.58
N PRO A 136 9.42 5.27 8.38
CA PRO A 136 9.23 6.71 8.24
C PRO A 136 7.79 7.13 8.60
N VAL A 137 6.83 6.24 8.44
CA VAL A 137 5.42 6.46 8.79
C VAL A 137 5.24 6.35 10.30
N SER A 138 4.36 7.19 10.85
CA SER A 138 4.00 7.17 12.27
C SER A 138 3.78 5.74 12.78
N ALA A 139 4.56 5.35 13.79
CA ALA A 139 4.68 3.97 14.27
C ALA A 139 3.56 3.60 15.24
N LEU A 140 3.26 2.31 15.34
CA LEU A 140 2.35 1.77 16.34
C LEU A 140 2.81 2.16 17.76
N GLY A 141 1.86 2.53 18.62
CA GLY A 141 2.07 2.99 20.00
C GLY A 141 2.55 4.44 20.15
N SER A 142 2.94 5.11 19.05
CA SER A 142 3.28 6.53 19.08
C SER A 142 2.03 7.41 19.21
N ILE A 143 2.20 8.62 19.72
CA ILE A 143 1.11 9.62 19.77
C ILE A 143 0.98 10.23 18.38
N ALA A 144 -0.22 10.21 17.82
CA ALA A 144 -0.56 10.85 16.57
C ALA A 144 -0.24 12.34 16.62
N LEU A 145 0.20 12.88 15.50
CA LEU A 145 0.48 14.31 15.39
C LEU A 145 -0.83 15.10 15.45
N LEU A 146 -0.82 16.18 16.23
CA LEU A 146 -1.94 17.12 16.32
C LEU A 146 -1.99 17.98 15.06
N SER A 147 -2.48 17.40 13.97
CA SER A 147 -2.53 18.03 12.67
C SER A 147 -3.82 18.83 12.46
N ASP A 148 -3.69 20.06 11.97
CA ASP A 148 -4.82 20.90 11.56
C ASP A 148 -5.29 20.48 10.16
N SER A 149 -5.92 19.30 10.05
CA SER A 149 -6.51 18.83 8.78
C SER A 149 -7.72 19.67 8.37
N LYS A 150 -7.99 19.74 7.07
CA LYS A 150 -9.06 20.57 6.51
C LYS A 150 -10.44 20.09 6.97
N THR A 151 -11.29 21.06 7.31
CA THR A 151 -12.69 20.85 7.70
C THR A 151 -13.61 21.76 6.90
N LEU A 152 -14.88 21.38 6.79
CA LEU A 152 -15.91 22.19 6.13
C LEU A 152 -16.09 23.56 6.80
N ALA A 153 -15.96 23.62 8.13
CA ALA A 153 -16.07 24.87 8.87
C ALA A 153 -14.89 25.82 8.60
N GLY A 154 -13.69 25.28 8.35
CA GLY A 154 -12.47 26.08 8.18
C GLY A 154 -12.13 26.45 6.73
N HIS A 155 -12.47 25.60 5.76
CA HIS A 155 -11.93 25.70 4.39
C HIS A 155 -13.01 25.93 3.31
N GLY A 156 -14.28 25.91 3.68
CA GLY A 156 -15.38 26.26 2.79
C GLY A 156 -15.93 25.06 2.00
N PRO A 157 -16.11 25.18 0.68
CA PRO A 157 -16.78 24.15 -0.11
C PRO A 157 -15.95 22.85 -0.15
N ILE A 158 -16.63 21.71 -0.17
CA ILE A 158 -16.00 20.39 -0.02
C ILE A 158 -15.04 20.07 -1.17
N GLU A 159 -15.29 20.65 -2.34
CA GLU A 159 -14.47 20.52 -3.55
C GLU A 159 -13.06 21.15 -3.39
N GLU A 160 -12.86 22.03 -2.41
CA GLU A 160 -11.55 22.59 -2.05
C GLU A 160 -10.79 21.70 -1.03
N ILE A 161 -11.47 20.68 -0.50
CA ILE A 161 -10.99 19.84 0.60
C ILE A 161 -10.65 18.43 0.11
N THR A 162 -11.37 17.91 -0.87
CA THR A 162 -11.22 16.52 -1.33
C THR A 162 -11.40 16.38 -2.83
N THR A 163 -10.71 15.40 -3.40
CA THR A 163 -10.86 14.99 -4.80
C THR A 163 -11.95 13.95 -5.01
N ASP A 164 -12.56 13.46 -3.92
CA ASP A 164 -13.72 12.57 -3.97
C ASP A 164 -14.89 13.22 -4.73
N TYR A 165 -15.52 12.44 -5.62
CA TYR A 165 -16.65 12.89 -6.42
C TYR A 165 -17.99 12.82 -5.66
N SER A 166 -18.10 11.95 -4.65
CA SER A 166 -19.30 11.81 -3.83
C SER A 166 -18.94 11.74 -2.34
N PRO A 167 -18.25 12.76 -1.81
CA PRO A 167 -17.72 12.73 -0.46
C PRO A 167 -18.82 12.62 0.60
N ASP A 168 -18.56 11.83 1.64
CA ASP A 168 -19.32 11.86 2.89
C ASP A 168 -18.93 13.12 3.70
N PRO A 169 -19.81 14.13 3.84
CA PRO A 169 -19.49 15.36 4.57
C PRO A 169 -19.16 15.13 6.04
N ASP A 170 -19.59 14.01 6.64
CA ASP A 170 -19.30 13.70 8.04
C ASP A 170 -17.81 13.46 8.29
N LEU A 171 -17.05 13.06 7.26
CA LEU A 171 -15.60 12.82 7.34
C LEU A 171 -14.76 14.12 7.40
N TYR A 172 -15.39 15.30 7.31
CA TYR A 172 -14.73 16.61 7.28
C TYR A 172 -15.25 17.57 8.36
N GLN A 173 -15.87 17.04 9.41
CA GLN A 173 -16.40 17.85 10.52
C GLN A 173 -15.34 18.22 11.56
N LEU A 174 -14.31 17.40 11.71
CA LEU A 174 -13.25 17.57 12.71
C LEU A 174 -11.87 17.52 12.05
N SER A 175 -10.94 18.32 12.59
CA SER A 175 -9.53 18.14 12.30
C SER A 175 -8.98 16.94 13.08
N ILE A 176 -7.84 16.36 12.66
CA ILE A 176 -7.14 15.33 13.44
C ILE A 176 -6.86 15.84 14.86
N LYS A 177 -6.41 17.08 14.99
CA LYS A 177 -6.17 17.72 16.28
C LYS A 177 -7.42 17.74 17.16
N ASP A 178 -8.55 18.23 16.66
CA ASP A 178 -9.81 18.28 17.43
C ASP A 178 -10.32 16.88 17.80
N ALA A 179 -10.04 15.88 16.96
CA ALA A 179 -10.38 14.50 17.21
C ALA A 179 -9.55 13.88 18.33
N VAL A 180 -8.23 14.13 18.34
CA VAL A 180 -7.32 13.66 19.40
C VAL A 180 -7.52 14.40 20.72
N GLU A 181 -7.96 15.66 20.69
CA GLU A 181 -8.23 16.46 21.89
C GLU A 181 -9.57 16.11 22.56
N ASN A 182 -10.40 15.27 21.94
CA ASN A 182 -11.66 14.78 22.51
C ASN A 182 -11.54 13.31 22.97
N PRO A 183 -12.45 12.81 23.82
CA PRO A 183 -12.28 11.53 24.50
C PRO A 183 -12.66 10.30 23.64
N LEU A 184 -12.92 10.47 22.34
CA LEU A 184 -13.30 9.37 21.46
C LEU A 184 -12.09 8.84 20.68
N PRO A 185 -12.01 7.51 20.44
CA PRO A 185 -11.10 6.95 19.44
C PRO A 185 -11.37 7.56 18.06
N SER A 186 -10.39 7.50 17.17
CA SER A 186 -10.50 8.11 15.84
C SER A 186 -10.01 7.17 14.74
N VAL A 187 -10.71 7.14 13.61
CA VAL A 187 -10.26 6.51 12.37
C VAL A 187 -9.90 7.61 11.39
N VAL A 188 -8.65 7.62 10.96
CA VAL A 188 -8.12 8.64 10.03
C VAL A 188 -7.66 7.96 8.76
N VAL A 189 -8.25 8.32 7.63
CA VAL A 189 -7.84 7.85 6.30
C VAL A 189 -7.16 8.97 5.53
N PHE A 190 -5.96 8.71 5.05
CA PHE A 190 -5.22 9.50 4.08
C PHE A 190 -5.43 8.86 2.71
N ALA A 191 -6.04 9.59 1.78
CA ALA A 191 -6.34 9.07 0.46
C ALA A 191 -6.52 10.20 -0.56
N SER A 192 -6.34 9.89 -1.85
CA SER A 192 -6.75 10.78 -2.94
C SER A 192 -7.70 10.04 -3.88
N PRO A 193 -9.02 10.05 -3.60
CA PRO A 193 -9.98 9.18 -4.32
C PRO A 193 -9.95 9.28 -5.84
N ALA A 194 -9.67 10.47 -6.41
CA ALA A 194 -9.63 10.63 -7.86
C ALA A 194 -8.25 10.43 -8.51
N PHE A 195 -7.17 10.39 -7.72
CA PHE A 195 -5.81 10.52 -8.27
C PHE A 195 -4.79 9.47 -7.79
N CYS A 196 -5.18 8.60 -6.87
CA CYS A 196 -4.40 7.45 -6.39
C CYS A 196 -3.76 6.63 -7.52
N THR A 197 -2.52 6.18 -7.33
CA THR A 197 -1.81 5.22 -8.22
C THR A 197 -2.49 3.89 -8.29
N SER A 198 -2.90 3.40 -7.13
CA SER A 198 -3.65 2.17 -7.00
C SER A 198 -5.14 2.49 -6.89
N PRO A 199 -6.00 1.51 -7.20
CA PRO A 199 -7.43 1.70 -7.09
C PRO A 199 -7.93 1.47 -5.65
N THR A 200 -7.15 1.84 -4.64
CA THR A 200 -7.49 1.62 -3.22
C THR A 200 -8.13 2.84 -2.57
N CYS A 201 -7.71 4.06 -2.91
CA CYS A 201 -8.11 5.28 -2.22
C CYS A 201 -9.61 5.52 -2.13
N GLY A 202 -10.34 5.54 -3.25
CA GLY A 202 -11.80 5.70 -3.25
C GLY A 202 -12.50 4.62 -2.42
N PRO A 203 -12.30 3.31 -2.73
CA PRO A 203 -12.83 2.22 -1.92
C PRO A 203 -12.50 2.29 -0.43
N GLN A 204 -11.32 2.78 -0.06
CA GLN A 204 -10.90 2.91 1.32
C GLN A 204 -11.71 4.01 2.04
N VAL A 205 -11.90 5.18 1.40
CA VAL A 205 -12.75 6.25 1.95
C VAL A 205 -14.21 5.79 2.06
N ASP A 206 -14.74 5.08 1.06
CA ASP A 206 -16.07 4.48 1.10
C ASP A 206 -16.22 3.52 2.30
N THR A 207 -15.19 2.69 2.54
CA THR A 207 -15.17 1.72 3.64
C THR A 207 -15.15 2.40 5.00
N VAL A 208 -14.42 3.52 5.13
CA VAL A 208 -14.39 4.32 6.36
C VAL A 208 -15.74 5.02 6.60
N SER A 209 -16.42 5.48 5.54
CA SER A 209 -17.80 5.99 5.64
C SER A 209 -18.77 4.90 6.11
N GLU A 210 -18.66 3.67 5.59
CA GLU A 210 -19.49 2.54 6.08
C GLU A 210 -19.17 2.19 7.55
N LEU A 211 -17.89 2.23 7.95
CA LEU A 211 -17.49 2.00 9.34
C LEU A 211 -18.06 3.07 10.28
N LYS A 212 -18.05 4.34 9.85
CA LYS A 212 -18.69 5.46 10.58
C LYS A 212 -20.17 5.18 10.82
N ASP A 213 -20.90 4.71 9.81
CA ASP A 213 -22.32 4.38 9.94
C ASP A 213 -22.57 3.22 10.94
N ARG A 214 -21.61 2.31 11.15
CA ARG A 214 -21.69 1.24 12.16
C ARG A 214 -21.40 1.73 13.58
N HIS A 215 -20.57 2.76 13.73
CA HIS A 215 -20.05 3.24 15.02
C HIS A 215 -20.43 4.68 15.36
N VAL A 216 -21.64 5.08 14.96
CA VAL A 216 -22.16 6.44 15.20
C VAL A 216 -22.03 6.82 16.68
N GLY A 217 -21.31 7.91 16.94
CA GLY A 217 -21.09 8.46 18.28
C GLY A 217 -20.12 7.68 19.16
N GLN A 218 -19.48 6.63 18.65
CA GLN A 218 -18.51 5.81 19.38
C GLN A 218 -17.05 6.17 19.03
N ALA A 219 -16.83 6.72 17.84
CA ALA A 219 -15.52 7.16 17.35
C ALA A 219 -15.64 8.36 16.40
N ASN A 220 -14.53 9.06 16.17
CA ASN A 220 -14.40 10.09 15.14
C ASN A 220 -13.93 9.45 13.82
N PHE A 221 -14.33 10.00 12.69
CA PHE A 221 -13.96 9.52 11.37
C PHE A 221 -13.53 10.70 10.51
N ILE A 222 -12.33 10.62 9.93
CA ILE A 222 -11.70 11.75 9.24
C ILE A 222 -11.10 11.26 7.93
N HIS A 223 -11.40 11.95 6.84
CA HIS A 223 -10.65 11.84 5.61
C HIS A 223 -9.71 13.03 5.45
N VAL A 224 -8.44 12.73 5.20
CA VAL A 224 -7.41 13.69 4.83
C VAL A 224 -7.03 13.45 3.37
N GLU A 225 -7.40 14.40 2.52
CA GLU A 225 -6.94 14.42 1.15
C GLU A 225 -5.42 14.58 1.09
N ILE A 226 -4.78 13.85 0.18
CA ILE A 226 -3.32 13.88 0.03
C ILE A 226 -2.85 15.23 -0.51
N TYR A 227 -3.68 15.89 -1.32
CA TYR A 227 -3.35 17.16 -1.96
C TYR A 227 -3.98 18.38 -1.27
N ASP A 228 -3.21 19.46 -1.17
CA ASP A 228 -3.64 20.73 -0.58
C ASP A 228 -4.47 21.58 -1.55
N ASN A 229 -4.49 21.26 -2.84
CA ASN A 229 -5.24 22.03 -3.83
C ASN A 229 -6.15 21.18 -4.75
N PRO A 230 -7.09 20.39 -4.21
CA PRO A 230 -7.95 19.48 -5.00
C PRO A 230 -8.64 20.15 -6.20
N ALA A 231 -9.21 21.34 -5.99
CA ALA A 231 -9.94 22.10 -7.00
C ALA A 231 -9.04 22.58 -8.16
N GLU A 232 -7.73 22.73 -7.93
CA GLU A 232 -6.78 23.27 -8.91
C GLU A 232 -6.13 22.19 -9.78
N ILE A 233 -6.14 20.93 -9.32
CA ILE A 233 -5.56 19.79 -10.04
C ILE A 233 -6.20 19.66 -11.43
N LEU A 234 -7.53 19.70 -11.51
CA LEU A 234 -8.29 19.68 -12.79
C LEU A 234 -7.81 18.58 -13.76
N GLY A 235 -7.44 17.41 -13.24
CA GLY A 235 -6.91 16.28 -14.02
C GLY A 235 -5.43 16.36 -14.41
N ASN A 236 -4.70 17.39 -13.95
CA ASN A 236 -3.26 17.54 -14.18
C ASN A 236 -2.49 17.49 -12.85
N LEU A 237 -1.86 16.34 -12.57
CA LEU A 237 -1.07 16.12 -11.36
C LEU A 237 0.19 16.97 -11.27
N ASP A 238 0.66 17.58 -12.36
CA ASP A 238 1.76 18.56 -12.31
C ASP A 238 1.41 19.81 -11.50
N ARG A 239 0.11 20.03 -11.23
CA ARG A 239 -0.40 21.12 -10.40
C ARG A 239 -0.62 20.72 -8.96
N ALA A 240 -0.53 19.43 -8.65
CA ALA A 240 -0.90 18.92 -7.35
C ALA A 240 0.16 19.33 -6.31
N GLU A 241 -0.29 19.92 -5.21
CA GLU A 241 0.53 20.29 -4.07
C GLU A 241 0.26 19.29 -2.95
N ILE A 242 1.28 18.62 -2.42
CA ILE A 242 1.09 17.69 -1.30
C ILE A 242 0.74 18.49 -0.05
N PHE A 243 -0.30 18.05 0.64
CA PHE A 243 -0.72 18.67 1.89
C PHE A 243 0.31 18.42 2.99
N GLY A 244 0.72 19.46 3.72
CA GLY A 244 1.78 19.35 4.73
C GLY A 244 1.49 18.31 5.83
N VAL A 245 0.22 18.06 6.14
CA VAL A 245 -0.19 17.01 7.08
C VAL A 245 0.22 15.61 6.59
N VAL A 246 0.30 15.36 5.30
CA VAL A 246 0.79 14.10 4.72
C VAL A 246 2.28 13.91 4.98
N ASP A 247 3.05 15.00 4.90
CA ASP A 247 4.49 15.02 5.18
C ASP A 247 4.77 14.81 6.67
N ASP A 248 4.01 15.51 7.53
CA ASP A 248 4.09 15.37 8.98
C ASP A 248 3.95 13.90 9.43
N TRP A 249 3.03 13.15 8.81
CA TRP A 249 2.77 11.74 9.11
C TRP A 249 3.81 10.77 8.51
N GLY A 250 4.77 11.28 7.74
CA GLY A 250 5.89 10.55 7.16
C GLY A 250 5.55 9.80 5.86
N LEU A 251 4.39 10.05 5.28
CA LEU A 251 3.93 9.32 4.08
C LEU A 251 4.75 9.70 2.84
N THR A 252 5.18 10.95 2.72
CA THR A 252 6.07 11.46 1.65
C THR A 252 7.50 10.92 1.72
N ALA A 253 7.90 10.38 2.88
CA ALA A 253 9.24 9.84 3.12
C ALA A 253 9.34 8.34 2.80
N ILE A 254 8.24 7.70 2.41
CA ILE A 254 8.24 6.34 1.89
C ILE A 254 8.90 6.35 0.50
N GLU A 255 9.86 5.46 0.28
CA GLU A 255 10.55 5.33 -1.01
C GLU A 255 9.56 4.96 -2.12
N ASP A 256 9.67 5.64 -3.26
CA ASP A 256 8.78 5.47 -4.42
C ASP A 256 7.27 5.63 -4.12
N TYR A 257 6.91 6.23 -2.97
CA TYR A 257 5.51 6.48 -2.65
C TYR A 257 4.92 7.54 -3.57
N PHE A 258 3.85 7.13 -4.23
CA PHE A 258 2.99 8.05 -4.94
C PHE A 258 1.57 7.72 -4.47
N ASN A 259 1.02 8.60 -3.63
CA ASN A 259 -0.40 8.74 -3.28
C ASN A 259 -1.25 7.48 -2.98
N GLU A 260 -0.67 6.46 -2.34
CA GLU A 260 -1.41 5.30 -1.83
C GLU A 260 -2.30 5.64 -0.62
N SER A 261 -3.31 4.80 -0.35
CA SER A 261 -4.16 5.00 0.83
C SER A 261 -3.49 4.50 2.11
N TRP A 262 -3.69 5.24 3.21
CA TRP A 262 -3.29 4.86 4.55
C TRP A 262 -4.45 5.07 5.51
N THR A 263 -4.75 4.09 6.36
CA THR A 263 -5.76 4.26 7.43
C THR A 263 -5.12 4.01 8.78
N PHE A 264 -5.41 4.86 9.76
CA PHE A 264 -4.90 4.76 11.13
C PHE A 264 -6.06 4.64 12.12
N ILE A 265 -5.87 3.78 13.12
CA ILE A 265 -6.77 3.66 14.28
C ILE A 265 -6.08 4.31 15.46
N LEU A 266 -6.70 5.35 16.01
CA LEU A 266 -6.22 6.10 17.16
C LEU A 266 -7.06 5.76 18.38
N ASP A 267 -6.42 5.45 19.50
CA ASP A 267 -7.11 5.31 20.78
C ASP A 267 -7.57 6.68 21.33
N ALA A 268 -8.36 6.67 22.41
CA ALA A 268 -8.88 7.88 23.05
C ALA A 268 -7.80 8.79 23.67
N ALA A 269 -6.54 8.35 23.73
CA ALA A 269 -5.39 9.16 24.13
C ALA A 269 -4.57 9.65 22.92
N GLY A 270 -5.04 9.42 21.70
CA GLY A 270 -4.38 9.77 20.46
C GLY A 270 -3.21 8.85 20.10
N ARG A 271 -3.08 7.65 20.70
CA ARG A 271 -2.04 6.70 20.30
C ARG A 271 -2.49 5.91 19.08
N ILE A 272 -1.56 5.67 18.15
CA ILE A 272 -1.80 4.81 17.00
C ILE A 272 -1.83 3.35 17.49
N ASP A 273 -3.00 2.73 17.49
CA ASP A 273 -3.18 1.32 17.85
C ASP A 273 -2.96 0.39 16.65
N ASP A 274 -3.39 0.82 15.46
CA ASP A 274 -3.24 0.07 14.22
C ASP A 274 -3.05 1.01 13.01
N ARG A 275 -2.46 0.49 11.94
CA ARG A 275 -2.28 1.20 10.67
C ARG A 275 -2.36 0.25 9.47
N PHE A 276 -2.90 0.74 8.38
CA PHE A 276 -3.20 -0.03 7.18
C PHE A 276 -2.67 0.69 5.96
N GLU A 277 -1.72 0.07 5.25
CA GLU A 277 -1.27 0.48 3.92
C GLU A 277 -2.18 -0.16 2.85
N GLY A 278 -2.63 0.66 1.91
CA GLY A 278 -3.57 0.27 0.88
C GLY A 278 -4.96 -0.07 1.45
N PHE A 279 -5.67 -0.94 0.74
CA PHE A 279 -7.03 -1.31 1.14
C PHE A 279 -7.07 -2.22 2.38
N ALA A 280 -7.88 -1.84 3.35
CA ALA A 280 -8.29 -2.64 4.49
C ALA A 280 -9.79 -2.86 4.44
N SER A 281 -10.21 -4.11 4.63
CA SER A 281 -11.63 -4.44 4.63
C SER A 281 -12.33 -3.82 5.83
N LEU A 282 -13.65 -3.67 5.70
CA LEU A 282 -14.48 -3.17 6.78
C LEU A 282 -14.37 -4.02 8.06
N GLU A 283 -14.28 -5.34 7.92
CA GLU A 283 -14.10 -6.26 9.05
C GLU A 283 -12.75 -6.02 9.75
N GLU A 284 -11.67 -5.80 8.99
CA GLU A 284 -10.36 -5.50 9.58
C GLU A 284 -10.38 -4.19 10.36
N LEU A 285 -10.96 -3.13 9.78
CA LEU A 285 -11.07 -1.84 10.47
C LEU A 285 -12.01 -1.91 11.67
N ASP A 286 -13.11 -2.66 11.59
CA ASP A 286 -14.06 -2.86 12.68
C ASP A 286 -13.40 -3.60 13.85
N VAL A 287 -12.71 -4.71 13.58
CA VAL A 287 -11.94 -5.46 14.58
C VAL A 287 -10.87 -4.58 15.23
N ALA A 288 -10.15 -3.77 14.47
CA ALA A 288 -9.14 -2.87 15.01
C ALA A 288 -9.77 -1.76 15.87
N LEU A 289 -10.83 -1.11 15.39
CA LEU A 289 -11.54 -0.05 16.14
C LEU A 289 -12.11 -0.58 17.46
N MET A 290 -12.73 -1.77 17.46
CA MET A 290 -13.30 -2.38 18.66
C MET A 290 -12.27 -2.61 19.77
N LYS A 291 -10.97 -2.76 19.47
CA LYS A 291 -9.92 -2.91 20.49
C LYS A 291 -9.76 -1.65 21.34
N VAL A 292 -10.01 -0.48 20.75
CA VAL A 292 -9.78 0.84 21.36
C VAL A 292 -11.05 1.54 21.81
N LEU A 293 -12.23 1.02 21.45
CA LEU A 293 -13.50 1.53 21.99
C LEU A 293 -13.54 1.37 23.53
N PRO A 294 -14.13 2.34 24.24
CA PRO A 294 -14.33 2.23 25.69
C PRO A 294 -15.06 0.93 26.05
N LYS A 295 -14.49 0.14 26.96
CA LYS A 295 -15.16 -1.05 27.49
C LYS A 295 -16.37 -0.59 28.30
N THR A 296 -17.56 -1.01 27.87
CA THR A 296 -18.83 -0.76 28.58
C THR A 296 -19.03 -1.72 29.75
#